data_AF-A0A1T4W6A3-F1
#
_entry.id   AF-A0A1T4W6A3-F1
#
_cell.length_a   1.000
_cell.length_b   1.000
_cell.length_c   1.000
_cell.angle_alpha   90.00
_cell.angle_beta   90.00
_cell.angle_gamma   90.00
#
_symmetry.space_group_name_H-M   'P 1'
#
loop_
_entity.id
_entity.type
_entity.pdbx_description
1 polymer ?
#
loop_
_entity_poly.entity_id
_entity_poly.type
_entity_poly.pdbx_seq_one_letter_code
_entity_poly.pdbx_strand_id
1 'polypeptide(L)' 'MNAYELVKRINYLYKKSQEIGLSDEEKQEQKILRQKYIDNVKRNFKAQLDMIEKK' A
#
# COMPACT_ATOMS: atom_id res chain seq x y z
N MET A 1 -3.58 -2.27 -11.82
CA MET A 1 -2.48 -2.42 -10.85
C MET A 1 -2.84 -3.52 -9.87
N ASN A 2 -2.15 -4.65 -9.96
CA ASN A 2 -2.28 -5.74 -8.99
C ASN A 2 -1.51 -5.40 -7.69
N ALA A 3 -1.62 -6.24 -6.67
CA ALA A 3 -0.97 -6.00 -5.38
C ALA A 3 0.56 -5.92 -5.48
N TYR A 4 1.16 -6.70 -6.38
CA TYR A 4 2.61 -6.72 -6.59
C TYR A 4 3.12 -5.41 -7.20
N GLU A 5 2.46 -4.92 -8.25
CA GLU A 5 2.79 -3.64 -8.89
C GLU A 5 2.66 -2.47 -7.91
N LEU A 6 1.62 -2.49 -7.07
CA LEU A 6 1.36 -1.46 -6.05
C LEU A 6 2.51 -1.39 -5.02
N VAL A 7 2.91 -2.54 -4.46
CA VAL A 7 4.04 -2.61 -3.53
C VAL A 7 5.34 -2.19 -4.21
N LYS A 8 5.58 -2.62 -5.46
CA LYS A 8 6.77 -2.23 -6.22
C LYS A 8 6.86 -0.71 -6.41
N ARG A 9 5.73 -0.05 -6.72
CA ARG A 9 5.69 1.42 -6.88
C ARG A 9 5.90 2.14 -5.54
N ILE A 10 5.30 1.66 -4.45
CA ILE A 10 5.52 2.21 -3.10
C ILE A 10 7.01 2.13 -2.73
N ASN A 11 7.65 1.00 -2.98
CA ASN A 11 9.07 0.79 -2.70
C ASN A 11 9.97 1.67 -3.57
N TYR A 12 9.63 1.83 -4.86
CA TYR A 12 10.34 2.74 -5.76
C TYR A 12 10.29 4.18 -5.23
N LEU A 13 9.10 4.69 -4.91
CA LEU A 13 8.93 6.04 -4.35
C LEU A 13 9.64 6.18 -3.00
N TYR A 14 9.62 5.14 -2.17
CA TYR A 14 10.36 5.14 -0.91
C TYR A 14 11.87 5.26 -1.14
N LYS A 15 12.44 4.46 -2.04
CA LYS A 15 13.87 4.52 -2.35
C LYS A 15 14.26 5.90 -2.91
N LYS A 16 13.47 6.41 -3.85
CA LYS A 16 13.66 7.75 -4.41
C LYS A 16 13.63 8.85 -3.34
N SER A 17 12.70 8.75 -2.39
CA SER A 17 12.62 9.67 -1.24
C SER A 17 13.87 9.68 -0.36
N GLN A 18 14.58 8.56 -0.25
CA GLN A 18 15.78 8.43 0.57
C GLN A 18 17.03 8.94 -0.16
N GLU A 19 17.11 8.74 -1.47
CA GLU A 19 18.29 9.12 -2.26
C GLU A 19 18.29 10.58 -2.68
N ILE A 20 17.17 11.06 -3.25
CA ILE A 20 17.08 12.36 -3.91
C ILE A 20 15.88 13.21 -3.46
N GLY A 21 15.00 12.64 -2.64
CA GLY A 21 13.73 13.26 -2.27
C GLY A 21 12.62 13.02 -3.29
N LEU A 22 11.40 13.41 -2.92
CA LEU A 22 10.21 13.30 -3.76
C LEU A 22 9.68 14.69 -4.11
N SER A 23 9.19 14.84 -5.34
CA SER A 23 8.36 16.00 -5.67
C SER A 23 7.03 15.94 -4.91
N ASP A 24 6.31 17.06 -4.80
CA ASP A 24 5.02 17.07 -4.10
C ASP A 24 3.96 16.18 -4.78
N GLU A 25 4.02 16.05 -6.11
CA GLU A 25 3.19 15.09 -6.86
C GLU A 25 3.51 13.65 -6.46
N GLU A 26 4.79 13.31 -6.33
CA GLU A 26 5.21 11.96 -5.94
C GLU A 26 4.93 11.64 -4.48
N LYS A 27 5.02 12.63 -3.58
CA LYS A 27 4.58 12.48 -2.19
C LYS A 27 3.09 12.18 -2.11
N GLN A 28 2.29 12.90 -2.90
CA GLN A 28 0.85 12.67 -2.98
C GLN A 28 0.54 11.29 -3.57
N GLU A 29 1.23 10.90 -4.65
CA GLU A 29 1.14 9.56 -5.22
C GLU A 29 1.47 8.48 -4.16
N GLN A 30 2.59 8.65 -3.45
CA GLN A 30 3.02 7.71 -2.41
C GLN A 30 1.97 7.58 -1.30
N LYS A 31 1.35 8.69 -0.88
CA LYS A 31 0.30 8.70 0.14
C LYS A 31 -0.94 7.94 -0.32
N ILE A 32 -1.39 8.20 -1.55
CA ILE A 32 -2.56 7.51 -2.16
C ILE A 32 -2.29 6.01 -2.26
N LEU A 33 -1.11 5.62 -2.73
CA LEU A 33 -0.74 4.21 -2.90
C LEU A 33 -0.65 3.49 -1.54
N ARG A 34 -0.06 4.11 -0.52
CA ARG A 34 -0.01 3.56 0.84
C ARG A 34 -1.39 3.38 1.45
N GLN A 35 -2.29 4.35 1.27
CA GLN A 35 -3.67 4.24 1.74
C GLN A 35 -4.39 3.06 1.07
N LYS A 36 -4.27 2.95 -0.26
CA LYS A 36 -4.84 1.84 -1.03
C LYS A 36 -4.30 0.47 -0.59
N TYR A 37 -3.01 0.38 -0.28
CA TYR A 37 -2.41 -0.83 0.28
C TYR A 37 -3.06 -1.22 1.60
N ILE A 38 -3.14 -0.27 2.54
CA ILE A 38 -3.70 -0.50 3.88
C ILE A 38 -5.17 -0.93 3.78
N ASP A 39 -5.96 -0.29 2.91
CA ASP A 39 -7.37 -0.65 2.76
C ASP A 39 -7.55 -2.06 2.19
N ASN A 40 -6.71 -2.46 1.25
CA ASN A 40 -6.70 -3.84 0.74
C ASN A 40 -6.33 -4.84 1.83
N VAL A 41 -5.28 -4.54 2.62
CA VAL A 41 -4.86 -5.40 3.75
C VAL A 41 -5.95 -5.51 4.80
N LYS A 42 -6.60 -4.40 5.17
CA LYS A 42 -7.73 -4.39 6.13
C LYS A 42 -8.91 -5.23 5.64
N ARG A 43 -9.27 -5.11 4.35
CA ARG A 43 -10.36 -5.91 3.76
C ARG A 43 -10.04 -7.40 3.78
N ASN A 44 -8.82 -7.77 3.37
CA ASN A 44 -8.38 -9.16 3.40
C ASN A 44 -8.35 -9.71 4.83
N PHE A 45 -7.88 -8.92 5.79
CA PHE A 45 -7.83 -9.33 7.19
C PHE A 45 -9.24 -9.50 7.78
N LYS A 46 -10.16 -8.57 7.50
CA LYS A 46 -11.56 -8.72 7.92
C LYS A 46 -12.19 -9.98 7.34
N ALA A 47 -11.98 -10.26 6.04
CA ALA A 47 -12.48 -11.47 5.42
C ALA A 47 -11.91 -12.75 6.07
N GLN A 48 -10.64 -12.75 6.47
CA GLN A 48 -10.03 -13.85 7.21
C GLN A 48 -10.66 -14.01 8.60
N LEU A 49 -10.96 -12.92 9.31
CA LEU A 49 -11.64 -12.97 10.61
C LEU A 49 -13.08 -13.46 10.50
N ASP A 50 -13.82 -13.01 9.48
CA ASP A 50 -15.19 -13.46 9.21
C ASP A 50 -15.27 -14.96 8.87
N MET A 51 -14.17 -15.54 8.35
CA MET A 51 -14.03 -16.98 8.11
C MET A 51 -13.69 -17.81 9.37
N ILE A 52 -13.33 -17.17 10.49
CA ILE A 52 -13.11 -17.91 11.73
C ILE A 52 -14.49 -18.24 12.33
N GLU A 53 -15.01 -19.42 11.99
CA GLU A 53 -16.18 -19.98 12.64
C GLU A 53 -15.94 -20.06 14.16
N LYS A 54 -16.90 -19.55 14.94
CA LYS A 54 -16.97 -19.81 16.38
C LYS A 54 -17.23 -21.31 16.57
N LYS A 55 -16.18 -22.07 16.85
CA LYS A 55 -16.30 -23.39 17.46
C LYS A 55 -16.97 -23.31 18.83
#